data_AF-A0A3M1PJD6-F1
#
_entry.id   AF-A0A3M1PJD6-F1
#
_cell.length_a   1.000
_cell.length_b   1.000
_cell.length_c   1.000
_cell.angle_alpha   90.00
_cell.angle_beta   90.00
_cell.angle_gamma   90.00
#
_symmetry.space_group_name_H-M   'P 1'
#
loop_
_entity.id
_entity.type
_entity.pdbx_description
1 polymer ?
#
loop_
_entity_poly.entity_id
_entity_poly.type
_entity_poly.pdbx_seq_one_letter_code
_entity_poly.pdbx_strand_id
1 'polypeptide(L)'
;MAEQNYANHRRLVPMYHFVASFLILALLIGSVVNLIKSFGTSGLYSASLLVVVAVVLAILFYYMRVFPLKAQDRAIRAEENLRHYVLTGKLLDPRLDIRQIIGLRFAGDEEFPELEKRAVAEGLTEDAIKRAIKTWRPDLYRV
;
A
#
# COMPACT_ATOMS: atom_id res chain seq x y z
N MET A 1 16.31 4.65 -16.68
CA MET A 1 15.06 4.81 -15.91
C MET A 1 15.11 6.19 -15.28
N ALA A 2 14.00 6.93 -15.25
CA ALA A 2 13.97 8.23 -14.57
C ALA A 2 14.30 8.04 -13.08
N GLU A 3 15.04 8.97 -12.51
CA GLU A 3 15.38 8.97 -11.09
C GLU A 3 14.10 9.08 -10.25
N GLN A 4 13.96 8.20 -9.25
CA GLN A 4 12.80 8.22 -8.37
C GLN A 4 12.90 9.40 -7.41
N ASN A 5 11.79 10.09 -7.15
CA ASN A 5 11.68 11.18 -6.21
C ASN A 5 10.28 11.26 -5.60
N TYR A 6 10.05 12.25 -4.73
CA TYR A 6 8.76 12.47 -4.08
C TYR A 6 7.57 12.54 -5.07
N ALA A 7 7.74 13.10 -6.26
CA ALA A 7 6.65 13.25 -7.23
C ALA A 7 6.27 11.94 -7.93
N ASN A 8 7.22 10.99 -8.10
CA ASN A 8 7.02 9.80 -8.95
C ASN A 8 7.21 8.45 -8.21
N HIS A 9 7.47 8.45 -6.90
CA HIS A 9 7.68 7.22 -6.13
C HIS A 9 6.46 6.28 -6.03
N ARG A 10 5.26 6.77 -6.35
CA ARG A 10 4.04 5.96 -6.32
C ARG A 10 3.92 5.13 -7.59
N ARG A 11 3.77 3.82 -7.43
CA ARG A 11 3.57 2.89 -8.55
C ARG A 11 2.11 2.47 -8.64
N LEU A 12 1.49 2.68 -9.80
CA LEU A 12 0.16 2.19 -10.12
C LEU A 12 0.27 1.14 -11.22
N VAL A 13 -0.40 0.01 -11.03
CA VAL A 13 -0.54 -1.04 -12.05
C VAL A 13 -1.90 -0.87 -12.72
N PRO A 14 -2.00 -0.37 -13.97
CA PRO A 14 -3.27 0.04 -14.54
C PRO A 14 -4.32 -1.07 -14.61
N MET A 15 -3.89 -2.28 -15.00
CA MET A 15 -4.76 -3.45 -15.07
C MET A 15 -5.36 -3.85 -13.71
N TYR A 16 -4.60 -3.66 -12.63
CA TYR A 16 -5.07 -3.97 -11.28
C TYR A 16 -5.94 -2.83 -10.73
N HIS A 17 -5.44 -1.60 -10.75
CA HIS A 17 -6.05 -0.50 -10.01
C HIS A 17 -7.27 0.10 -10.72
N PHE A 18 -7.27 0.12 -12.06
CA PHE A 18 -8.34 0.74 -12.84
C PHE A 18 -9.20 -0.30 -13.53
N VAL A 19 -8.60 -1.24 -14.27
CA VAL A 19 -9.39 -2.21 -15.05
C VAL A 19 -10.10 -3.21 -14.15
N ALA A 20 -9.37 -3.91 -13.26
CA ALA A 20 -9.99 -4.90 -12.39
C ALA A 20 -11.02 -4.30 -11.42
N SER A 21 -10.72 -3.14 -10.82
CA SER A 21 -11.66 -2.44 -9.93
C SER A 21 -12.94 -2.03 -10.67
N PHE A 22 -12.82 -1.50 -11.90
CA PHE A 22 -13.97 -1.16 -12.74
C PHE A 22 -14.80 -2.38 -13.11
N LEU A 23 -14.16 -3.47 -13.53
CA LEU A 23 -14.87 -4.71 -13.92
C LEU A 23 -15.59 -5.35 -12.74
N ILE A 24 -14.99 -5.37 -11.55
CA ILE A 24 -15.64 -5.86 -10.32
C ILE A 24 -16.85 -4.99 -9.97
N LEU A 25 -16.73 -3.67 -10.08
CA LEU A 25 -17.85 -2.76 -9.83
C LEU A 25 -18.98 -2.96 -10.85
N ALA A 26 -18.64 -3.09 -12.13
CA ALA A 26 -19.61 -3.34 -13.19
C ALA A 26 -20.33 -4.69 -12.98
N LEU A 27 -19.59 -5.74 -12.60
CA LEU A 27 -20.16 -7.05 -12.25
C LEU A 27 -21.10 -6.95 -11.05
N LEU A 28 -20.70 -6.22 -9.99
CA LEU A 28 -21.53 -6.04 -8.81
C LEU A 28 -22.84 -5.33 -9.16
N ILE A 29 -22.78 -4.20 -9.85
CA ILE A 29 -23.97 -3.45 -10.28
C ILE A 29 -24.84 -4.32 -11.20
N GLY A 30 -24.25 -4.95 -12.20
CA GLY A 30 -24.97 -5.81 -13.15
C GLY A 30 -25.65 -7.00 -12.47
N SER A 31 -24.97 -7.65 -11.51
CA SER A 31 -25.52 -8.77 -10.74
C SER A 31 -26.69 -8.34 -9.85
N VAL A 32 -26.62 -7.17 -9.21
CA VAL A 32 -27.72 -6.61 -8.41
C VAL A 32 -28.93 -6.27 -9.28
N VAL A 33 -28.71 -5.60 -10.43
CA VAL A 33 -29.79 -5.30 -11.38
C VAL A 33 -30.43 -6.60 -11.89
N ASN A 34 -29.62 -7.61 -12.20
CA ASN A 34 -30.11 -8.92 -12.64
C ASN A 34 -30.93 -9.62 -11.54
N LEU A 35 -30.48 -9.54 -10.28
CA LEU A 35 -31.20 -10.08 -9.14
C LEU A 35 -32.58 -9.43 -8.98
N ILE A 36 -32.65 -8.10 -9.04
CA ILE A 36 -33.92 -7.35 -8.96
C ILE A 36 -34.87 -7.76 -10.08
N LYS A 37 -34.36 -7.94 -11.31
CA LYS A 37 -35.18 -8.35 -12.46
C LYS A 37 -35.59 -9.83 -12.44
N SER A 38 -34.90 -10.67 -11.68
CA SER A 38 -35.14 -12.12 -11.62
C SER A 38 -36.15 -12.53 -10.55
N PHE A 39 -36.67 -11.59 -9.75
CA PHE A 39 -37.72 -11.87 -8.77
C PHE A 39 -38.96 -12.50 -9.41
N GLY A 40 -39.45 -13.59 -8.83
CA GLY A 40 -40.59 -14.35 -9.34
C GLY A 40 -40.29 -15.23 -10.56
N THR A 41 -39.03 -15.31 -11.00
CA THR A 41 -38.59 -16.17 -12.10
C THR A 41 -37.77 -17.36 -11.59
N SER A 42 -37.64 -18.41 -12.41
CA SER A 42 -36.75 -19.55 -12.14
C SER A 42 -35.26 -19.15 -12.09
N GLY A 43 -34.90 -17.98 -12.62
CA GLY A 43 -33.54 -17.44 -12.63
C GLY A 43 -33.07 -16.83 -11.32
N LEU A 44 -33.95 -16.66 -10.32
CA LEU A 44 -33.65 -15.96 -9.07
C LEU A 44 -32.43 -16.52 -8.33
N TYR A 45 -32.32 -17.86 -8.27
CA TYR A 45 -31.19 -18.51 -7.60
C TYR A 45 -29.86 -18.25 -8.31
N SER A 46 -29.84 -18.34 -9.65
CA SER A 46 -28.62 -18.05 -10.42
C SER A 46 -28.22 -16.57 -10.28
N ALA A 47 -29.20 -15.66 -10.26
CA ALA A 47 -28.95 -14.24 -10.10
C ALA A 47 -28.38 -13.90 -8.70
N SER A 48 -28.84 -14.58 -7.64
CA SER A 48 -28.30 -14.36 -6.29
C SER A 48 -26.87 -14.88 -6.16
N LEU A 49 -26.54 -16.02 -6.79
CA LEU A 49 -25.16 -16.53 -6.84
C LEU A 49 -24.21 -15.55 -7.53
N LEU A 50 -24.63 -14.86 -8.59
CA LEU A 50 -23.80 -13.85 -9.25
C LEU A 50 -23.44 -12.68 -8.32
N VAL A 51 -24.38 -12.25 -7.45
CA VAL A 51 -24.10 -11.23 -6.43
C VAL A 51 -23.06 -11.73 -5.43
N VAL A 52 -23.21 -12.98 -4.97
CA VAL A 52 -22.23 -13.60 -4.06
C VAL A 52 -20.85 -13.67 -4.69
N VAL A 53 -20.75 -14.07 -5.97
CA VAL A 53 -19.48 -14.08 -6.72
C VAL A 53 -18.87 -12.68 -6.79
N ALA A 54 -19.66 -11.65 -7.10
CA ALA A 54 -19.17 -10.27 -7.15
C ALA A 54 -18.59 -9.82 -5.80
N VAL A 55 -19.26 -10.15 -4.69
CA VAL A 55 -18.79 -9.85 -3.33
C VAL A 55 -17.51 -10.61 -3.00
N VAL A 56 -17.44 -11.91 -3.32
CA VAL A 56 -16.22 -12.72 -3.11
C VAL A 56 -15.04 -12.12 -3.89
N LEU A 57 -15.24 -11.75 -5.16
CA LEU A 57 -14.20 -11.14 -5.97
C LEU A 57 -13.75 -9.78 -5.41
N ALA A 58 -14.67 -8.96 -4.89
CA ALA A 58 -14.32 -7.70 -4.24
C ALA A 58 -13.47 -7.92 -2.97
N ILE A 59 -13.82 -8.91 -2.15
CA ILE A 59 -13.04 -9.29 -0.96
C ILE A 59 -11.65 -9.77 -1.37
N LEU A 60 -11.55 -10.67 -2.36
CA LEU A 60 -10.27 -11.16 -2.87
C LEU A 60 -9.42 -10.03 -3.44
N PHE A 61 -10.00 -9.12 -4.22
CA PHE A 61 -9.30 -7.95 -4.76
C PHE A 61 -8.73 -7.05 -3.66
N TYR A 62 -9.47 -6.85 -2.57
CA TYR A 62 -8.98 -6.08 -1.43
C TYR A 62 -7.78 -6.78 -0.75
N TYR A 63 -7.94 -8.05 -0.38
CA TYR A 63 -6.92 -8.77 0.38
C TYR A 63 -5.68 -9.13 -0.44
N MET A 64 -5.82 -9.29 -1.76
CA MET A 64 -4.70 -9.45 -2.68
C MET A 64 -3.74 -8.26 -2.64
N ARG A 65 -4.22 -7.06 -2.27
CA ARG A 65 -3.37 -5.90 -2.02
C ARG A 65 -2.86 -5.82 -0.58
N VAL A 66 -3.73 -6.05 0.40
CA VAL A 66 -3.41 -5.81 1.81
C VAL A 66 -2.41 -6.81 2.36
N PHE A 67 -2.52 -8.10 2.03
CA PHE A 67 -1.63 -9.11 2.60
C PHE A 67 -0.16 -8.92 2.19
N PRO A 68 0.18 -8.73 0.90
CA PRO A 68 1.57 -8.46 0.51
C PRO A 68 2.11 -7.16 1.10
N LEU A 69 1.28 -6.11 1.20
CA LEU A 69 1.70 -4.85 1.83
C LEU A 69 2.06 -5.03 3.30
N LYS A 70 1.27 -5.77 4.08
CA LYS A 70 1.59 -6.05 5.49
C LYS A 70 2.89 -6.85 5.63
N ALA A 71 3.15 -7.80 4.73
CA ALA A 71 4.40 -8.55 4.72
C ALA A 71 5.60 -7.64 4.38
N GLN A 72 5.43 -6.77 3.38
CA GLN A 72 6.45 -5.77 3.02
C GLN A 72 6.72 -4.77 4.14
N ASP A 73 5.69 -4.30 4.84
CA ASP A 73 5.87 -3.36 5.96
C ASP A 73 6.70 -4.00 7.07
N ARG A 74 6.51 -5.29 7.36
CA ARG A 74 7.39 -6.03 8.30
C ARG A 74 8.82 -6.16 7.79
N ALA A 75 9.01 -6.44 6.50
CA ALA A 75 10.33 -6.52 5.88
C ALA A 75 11.04 -5.16 5.94
N ILE A 76 10.37 -4.07 5.56
CA ILE A 76 10.89 -2.69 5.63
C ILE A 76 11.31 -2.35 7.06
N ARG A 77 10.50 -2.69 8.07
CA ARG A 77 10.89 -2.47 9.48
C ARG A 77 12.17 -3.22 9.84
N ALA A 78 12.34 -4.45 9.38
CA ALA A 78 13.55 -5.24 9.66
C ALA A 78 14.78 -4.68 8.91
N GLU A 79 14.62 -4.36 7.62
CA GLU A 79 15.67 -3.80 6.77
C GLU A 79 16.15 -2.44 7.29
N GLU A 80 15.24 -1.52 7.57
CA GLU A 80 15.59 -0.19 8.06
C GLU A 80 16.13 -0.21 9.49
N ASN A 81 15.72 -1.19 10.33
CA ASN A 81 16.37 -1.42 11.63
C ASN A 81 17.81 -1.88 11.50
N LEU A 82 18.07 -2.86 10.64
CA LEU A 82 19.42 -3.34 10.38
C LEU A 82 20.29 -2.22 9.80
N ARG A 83 19.75 -1.45 8.87
CA ARG A 83 20.42 -0.29 8.28
C ARG A 83 20.76 0.75 9.35
N HIS A 84 19.81 1.13 10.20
CA HIS A 84 20.07 2.07 11.30
C HIS A 84 21.17 1.56 12.23
N TYR A 85 21.17 0.26 12.53
CA TYR A 85 22.20 -0.39 13.35
C TYR A 85 23.58 -0.35 12.69
N VAL A 86 23.68 -0.62 11.40
CA VAL A 86 24.95 -0.53 10.65
C VAL A 86 25.50 0.90 10.66
N LEU A 87 24.63 1.92 10.53
CA LEU A 87 25.04 3.33 10.47
C LEU A 87 25.38 3.93 11.85
N THR A 88 24.72 3.49 12.91
CA THR A 88 24.77 4.17 14.23
C THR A 88 25.18 3.28 15.39
N GLY A 89 25.22 1.97 15.20
CA GLY A 89 25.37 0.97 16.26
C GLY A 89 24.13 0.77 17.14
N LYS A 90 22.98 1.36 16.79
CA LYS A 90 21.73 1.27 17.55
C LYS A 90 20.56 0.87 16.65
N LEU A 91 19.56 0.17 17.20
CA LEU A 91 18.29 -0.05 16.50
C LEU A 91 17.51 1.27 16.34
N LEU A 92 16.49 1.28 15.49
CA LEU A 92 15.57 2.42 15.36
C LEU A 92 14.88 2.72 16.69
N ASP A 93 14.50 3.98 16.91
CA ASP A 93 13.70 4.34 18.08
C ASP A 93 12.35 3.59 18.05
N PRO A 94 11.99 2.86 19.12
CA PRO A 94 10.75 2.08 19.17
C PRO A 94 9.48 2.94 19.13
N ARG A 95 9.59 4.26 19.32
CA ARG A 95 8.47 5.22 19.20
C ARG A 95 8.06 5.48 17.75
N LEU A 96 8.87 5.10 16.76
CA LEU A 96 8.51 5.25 15.36
C LEU A 96 7.34 4.34 14.97
N ASP A 97 6.31 4.96 14.38
CA ASP A 97 5.25 4.21 13.70
C ASP A 97 5.76 3.61 12.39
N ILE A 98 5.12 2.51 11.95
CA ILE A 98 5.45 1.87 10.68
C ILE A 98 5.36 2.84 9.49
N ARG A 99 4.41 3.79 9.50
CA ARG A 99 4.28 4.80 8.43
C ARG A 99 5.48 5.72 8.36
N GLN A 100 6.06 6.07 9.51
CA GLN A 100 7.27 6.89 9.57
C GLN A 100 8.47 6.13 9.01
N ILE A 101 8.63 4.85 9.38
CA ILE A 101 9.69 3.98 8.86
C ILE A 101 9.57 3.82 7.33
N ILE A 102 8.34 3.67 6.81
CA ILE A 102 8.09 3.63 5.35
C ILE A 102 8.48 4.95 4.66
N GLY A 103 8.35 6.09 5.33
CA GLY A 103 8.86 7.37 4.84
C GLY A 103 10.38 7.42 4.83
N LEU A 104 11.01 7.05 5.95
CA LEU A 104 12.45 7.11 6.17
C LEU A 104 13.27 6.22 5.21
N ARG A 105 12.70 5.12 4.71
CA ARG A 105 13.42 4.22 3.77
C ARG A 105 13.93 4.93 2.51
N PHE A 106 13.29 6.03 2.13
CA PHE A 106 13.66 6.82 0.96
C PHE A 106 14.77 7.83 1.25
N ALA A 107 15.15 8.04 2.50
CA ALA A 107 16.23 8.96 2.86
C ALA A 107 17.59 8.33 2.54
N GLY A 108 18.56 9.12 2.10
CA GLY A 108 19.95 8.68 1.90
C GLY A 108 20.65 8.33 3.22
N ASP A 109 21.68 7.49 3.17
CA ASP A 109 22.36 6.98 4.38
C ASP A 109 22.94 8.09 5.27
N GLU A 110 23.42 9.18 4.67
CA GLU A 110 24.03 10.29 5.40
C GLU A 110 23.00 11.10 6.22
N GLU A 111 21.77 11.25 5.73
CA GLU A 111 20.73 12.05 6.40
C GLU A 111 19.75 11.19 7.22
N PHE A 112 19.73 9.88 7.00
CA PHE A 112 18.78 8.95 7.61
C PHE A 112 18.78 8.98 9.14
N PRO A 113 19.92 8.88 9.86
CA PRO A 113 19.91 8.91 11.33
C PRO A 113 19.39 10.22 11.94
N GLU A 114 19.70 11.37 11.33
CA GLU A 114 19.23 12.66 11.82
C GLU A 114 17.76 12.91 11.49
N LEU A 115 17.31 12.46 10.32
CA LEU A 115 15.90 12.56 9.94
C LEU A 115 15.02 11.64 10.81
N GLU A 116 15.55 10.48 11.22
CA GLU A 116 14.89 9.57 12.17
C GLU A 116 14.64 10.25 13.52
N LYS A 117 15.69 10.82 14.13
CA LYS A 117 15.56 11.56 15.40
C LYS A 117 14.55 12.68 15.30
N ARG A 118 14.58 13.42 14.20
CA ARG A 118 13.64 14.53 13.96
C ARG A 118 12.21 14.03 13.79
N ALA A 119 12.01 12.92 13.10
CA ALA A 119 10.70 12.29 12.93
C ALA A 119 10.08 11.89 14.28
N VAL A 120 10.88 11.38 15.21
CA VAL A 120 10.44 11.04 16.56
C VAL A 120 10.19 12.29 17.41
N ALA A 121 11.11 13.26 17.40
CA ALA A 121 11.02 14.46 18.23
C ALA A 121 9.85 15.36 17.86
N GLU A 122 9.59 15.53 16.56
CA GLU A 122 8.53 16.40 16.04
C GLU A 122 7.23 15.65 15.71
N GLY A 123 7.22 14.32 15.80
CA GLY A 123 6.06 13.50 15.44
C GLY A 123 5.70 13.60 13.95
N LEU A 124 6.70 13.62 13.07
CA LEU A 124 6.50 13.84 11.64
C LEU A 124 5.64 12.74 11.00
N THR A 125 4.77 13.12 10.08
CA THR A 125 3.99 12.16 9.27
C THR A 125 4.84 11.54 8.16
N GLU A 126 4.40 10.40 7.60
CA GLU A 126 5.04 9.76 6.43
C GLU A 126 5.30 10.77 5.30
N ASP A 127 4.33 11.65 5.02
CA ASP A 127 4.43 12.64 3.95
C ASP A 127 5.44 13.75 4.29
N ALA A 128 5.42 14.24 5.53
CA ALA A 128 6.35 15.26 6.00
C ALA A 128 7.81 14.76 5.98
N ILE A 129 8.04 13.50 6.36
CA ILE A 129 9.34 12.84 6.26
C ILE A 129 9.79 12.81 4.80
N LYS A 130 8.95 12.33 3.88
CA LYS A 130 9.31 12.23 2.46
C LYS A 130 9.62 13.58 1.82
N ARG A 131 8.92 14.64 2.22
CA ARG A 131 9.19 16.01 1.74
C ARG A 131 10.49 16.60 2.27
N ALA A 132 10.97 16.11 3.41
CA ALA A 132 12.20 16.57 4.03
C ALA A 132 13.47 15.91 3.48
N ILE A 133 13.34 14.84 2.70
CA ILE A 133 14.46 14.09 2.11
C ILE A 133 15.17 14.95 1.08
N LYS A 134 16.48 15.10 1.23
CA LYS A 134 17.32 15.82 0.26
C LYS A 134 17.95 14.87 -0.75
N THR A 135 18.36 13.69 -0.28
CA THR A 135 19.02 12.66 -1.09
C THR A 135 18.11 11.45 -1.16
N TRP A 136 17.44 11.28 -2.31
CA TRP A 136 16.43 10.23 -2.46
C TRP A 136 17.05 8.88 -2.78
N ARG A 137 16.83 7.90 -1.91
CA ARG A 137 17.12 6.48 -2.15
C ARG A 137 15.93 5.82 -2.84
N PRO A 138 16.07 5.33 -4.09
CA PRO A 138 14.96 4.72 -4.80
C PRO A 138 14.54 3.37 -4.19
N ASP A 139 13.24 3.15 -4.02
CA ASP A 139 12.64 1.84 -3.75
C ASP A 139 11.91 1.34 -5.00
N LEU A 140 12.47 0.33 -5.64
CA LEU A 140 11.96 -0.28 -6.87
C LEU A 140 11.19 -1.59 -6.62
N TYR A 141 11.22 -2.12 -5.40
CA TYR A 141 10.63 -3.40 -5.05
C TYR A 141 9.17 -3.29 -4.62
N ARG A 142 8.76 -2.14 -4.07
CA ARG A 142 7.36 -1.89 -3.72
C ARG A 142 6.53 -1.48 -4.95
N VAL A 143 5.37 -2.13 -5.08
CA VAL A 143 4.30 -1.82 -6.03
C VAL A 143 3.08 -1.44 -5.23
#